data_AF-A0A943SCU1-F1
#
_entry.id   AF-A0A943SCU1-F1
#
_cell.length_a   1.000
_cell.length_b   1.000
_cell.length_c   1.000
_cell.angle_alpha   90.00
_cell.angle_beta   90.00
_cell.angle_gamma   90.00
#
_symmetry.space_group_name_H-M   'P 1'
#
loop_
_entity.id
_entity.type
_entity.pdbx_description
1 polymer ?
#
loop_
_entity_poly.entity_id
_entity_poly.type
_entity_poly.pdbx_seq_one_letter_code
_entity_poly.pdbx_strand_id
1 'polypeptide(L)'
;MNKLLKDLYDCFYFPPELPAQKQEIEECHQALIEVLEKPERRLVLQIIDAKDRIVEETSIDSFISGFALAWRISAELNQYEKERSFSRYTAKRSGALSMSGKEETK
;
A
#
# COMPACT_ATOMS: atom_id res chain seq x y z
N MET A 1 2.16 3.68 21.75
CA MET A 1 2.36 3.55 20.29
C MET A 1 1.62 2.36 19.70
N ASN A 2 1.73 1.16 20.30
CA ASN A 2 1.15 -0.08 19.75
C ASN A 2 -0.39 -0.08 19.62
N LYS A 3 -1.12 0.64 20.48
CA LYS A 3 -2.59 0.67 20.43
C LYS A 3 -3.11 1.39 19.19
N LEU A 4 -2.59 2.59 18.89
CA LEU A 4 -2.99 3.38 17.72
C LEU A 4 -2.71 2.66 16.39
N LEU A 5 -1.53 2.03 16.25
CA LEU A 5 -1.18 1.30 15.04
C LEU A 5 -2.07 0.06 14.84
N LYS A 6 -2.40 -0.63 15.93
CA LYS A 6 -3.31 -1.77 15.91
C LYS A 6 -4.73 -1.33 15.55
N ASP A 7 -5.24 -0.27 16.18
CA ASP A 7 -6.56 0.28 15.90
C ASP A 7 -6.67 0.72 14.42
N LEU A 8 -5.61 1.30 13.86
CA LEU A 8 -5.54 1.66 12.44
C LEU A 8 -5.56 0.42 11.55
N TYR A 9 -4.75 -0.59 11.85
CA TYR A 9 -4.74 -1.86 11.11
C TYR A 9 -6.14 -2.50 11.11
N ASP A 10 -6.77 -2.62 12.27
CA ASP A 10 -8.08 -3.24 12.43
C ASP A 10 -9.19 -2.45 11.67
N CYS A 11 -9.00 -1.16 11.39
CA CYS A 11 -9.91 -0.35 10.60
C CYS A 11 -9.77 -0.54 9.08
N PHE A 12 -8.57 -0.92 8.60
CA PHE A 12 -8.28 -1.03 7.16
C PHE A 12 -8.13 -2.46 6.67
N TYR A 13 -7.84 -3.41 7.56
CA TYR A 13 -7.66 -4.81 7.21
C TYR A 13 -8.90 -5.62 7.56
N PHE A 14 -9.59 -6.08 6.52
CA PHE A 14 -10.66 -7.06 6.63
C PHE A 14 -10.13 -8.39 6.06
N PRO A 15 -9.90 -9.41 6.90
CA PRO A 15 -9.45 -10.71 6.42
C PRO A 15 -10.44 -11.25 5.37
N PRO A 16 -9.98 -11.69 4.20
CA PRO A 16 -10.87 -12.26 3.20
C PRO A 16 -11.45 -13.59 3.71
N GLU A 17 -12.77 -13.74 3.60
CA GLU A 17 -13.43 -15.01 3.85
C GLU A 17 -13.30 -15.90 2.61
N LEU A 18 -12.57 -17.00 2.77
CA LEU A 18 -12.27 -17.95 1.69
C LEU A 18 -12.81 -19.36 2.03
N PRO A 19 -14.13 -19.50 2.30
CA PRO A 19 -14.69 -20.77 2.76
C PRO A 19 -14.56 -21.88 1.71
N ALA A 20 -14.72 -21.55 0.43
CA ALA A 20 -14.58 -22.53 -0.66
C ALA A 20 -13.15 -23.09 -0.75
N GLN A 21 -12.15 -22.21 -0.66
CA GLN A 21 -10.73 -22.62 -0.70
C GLN A 21 -10.35 -23.42 0.55
N LYS A 22 -10.86 -23.05 1.72
CA LYS A 22 -10.65 -23.84 2.95
C LYS A 22 -11.23 -25.25 2.82
N GLN A 23 -12.42 -25.38 2.26
CA GLN A 23 -13.05 -26.67 2.02
C GLN A 23 -12.26 -27.50 1.01
N GLU A 24 -11.82 -26.90 -0.09
CA GLU A 24 -10.98 -27.55 -1.11
C GLU A 24 -9.65 -28.07 -0.53
N ILE A 25 -9.01 -27.30 0.35
CA ILE A 25 -7.78 -27.73 1.05
C ILE A 25 -8.05 -28.98 1.90
N GLU A 26 -9.16 -29.02 2.65
CA GLU A 26 -9.50 -30.16 3.50
C GLU A 26 -9.80 -31.41 2.67
N GLU A 27 -10.55 -31.27 1.57
CA GLU A 27 -10.85 -32.37 0.65
C GLU A 27 -9.56 -32.93 0.01
N CYS A 28 -8.65 -32.05 -0.42
CA CYS A 28 -7.35 -32.46 -0.94
C CYS A 28 -6.51 -33.15 0.14
N HIS A 29 -6.52 -32.63 1.37
CA HIS A 29 -5.77 -33.22 2.47
C HIS A 29 -6.27 -34.64 2.80
N GLN A 30 -7.59 -34.85 2.83
CA GLN A 30 -8.17 -36.17 3.03
C GLN A 30 -7.79 -37.14 1.90
N ALA A 31 -7.85 -36.70 0.64
CA ALA A 31 -7.42 -37.50 -0.50
C ALA A 31 -5.92 -37.87 -0.43
N LEU A 32 -5.06 -36.94 0.02
CA LEU A 32 -3.63 -37.21 0.19
C LEU A 32 -3.35 -38.25 1.29
N ILE A 33 -4.16 -38.28 2.36
CA ILE A 33 -4.04 -39.30 3.42
C ILE A 33 -4.33 -40.70 2.89
N GLU A 34 -5.29 -40.83 1.98
CA GLU A 34 -5.72 -42.11 1.42
C GLU A 34 -4.72 -42.69 0.41
N VAL A 35 -4.01 -41.83 -0.32
CA VAL A 35 -3.11 -42.23 -1.42
C VAL A 35 -1.64 -42.30 -1.01
N LEU A 36 -1.19 -41.45 -0.06
CA LEU A 36 0.24 -41.30 0.26
C LEU A 36 0.60 -41.82 1.65
N GLU A 37 1.76 -42.45 1.75
CA GLU A 37 2.35 -42.82 3.04
C GLU A 37 2.88 -41.57 3.77
N LYS A 38 3.34 -41.76 5.01
CA LYS A 38 3.82 -40.65 5.85
C LYS A 38 5.02 -39.87 5.26
N PRO A 39 6.05 -40.51 4.66
CA PRO A 39 7.21 -39.76 4.17
C PRO A 39 6.86 -38.85 2.98
N GLU A 40 6.01 -39.29 2.05
CA GLU A 40 5.58 -38.50 0.90
C GLU A 40 4.71 -37.32 1.33
N ARG A 41 3.79 -37.52 2.28
CA ARG A 41 2.99 -36.42 2.85
C ARG A 41 3.86 -35.34 3.47
N ARG A 42 4.96 -35.72 4.12
CA ARG A 42 5.91 -34.74 4.68
C ARG A 42 6.57 -33.91 3.58
N LEU A 43 6.94 -34.52 2.45
CA LEU A 43 7.51 -33.78 1.31
C LEU A 43 6.49 -32.81 0.71
N VAL A 44 5.22 -33.23 0.57
CA VAL A 44 4.15 -32.35 0.08
C VAL A 44 3.96 -31.14 0.99
N LEU A 45 3.92 -31.33 2.31
CA LEU A 45 3.81 -30.23 3.27
C LEU A 45 5.02 -29.29 3.18
N GLN A 46 6.24 -29.81 3.04
CA GLN A 46 7.44 -29.00 2.86
C GLN A 46 7.41 -28.17 1.56
N ILE A 47 6.84 -28.71 0.48
CA ILE A 47 6.65 -27.96 -0.77
C ILE A 47 5.65 -26.84 -0.58
N ILE A 48 4.53 -27.10 0.12
CA ILE A 48 3.51 -26.08 0.41
C ILE A 48 4.12 -24.96 1.26
N ASP A 49 4.83 -25.29 2.34
CA ASP A 49 5.49 -24.32 3.21
C ASP A 49 6.49 -23.46 2.42
N ALA A 50 7.30 -24.09 1.55
CA ALA A 50 8.26 -23.37 0.72
C ALA A 50 7.57 -22.46 -0.31
N LYS A 51 6.49 -22.94 -0.94
CA LYS A 51 5.70 -22.16 -1.90
C LYS A 51 5.05 -20.95 -1.23
N ASP A 52 4.44 -21.15 -0.06
CA ASP A 52 3.76 -20.07 0.68
C ASP A 52 4.76 -19.01 1.13
N ARG A 53 5.95 -19.43 1.58
CA ARG A 53 7.04 -18.50 1.91
C ARG A 53 7.51 -17.68 0.72
N ILE A 54 7.65 -18.28 -0.47
CA ILE A 54 8.00 -17.53 -1.70
C ILE A 54 6.94 -16.48 -2.01
N VAL A 55 5.66 -16.83 -1.92
CA VAL A 55 4.55 -15.90 -2.17
C VAL A 55 4.55 -14.77 -1.15
N GLU A 56 4.78 -15.06 0.14
CA GLU A 56 4.86 -14.05 1.19
C GLU A 56 6.04 -13.10 0.97
N GLU A 57 7.25 -13.61 0.75
CA GLU A 57 8.44 -12.81 0.50
C GLU A 57 8.27 -11.92 -0.75
N THR A 58 7.69 -12.47 -1.82
CA THR A 58 7.39 -11.71 -3.05
C THR A 58 6.34 -10.62 -2.82
N SER A 59 5.30 -10.92 -2.03
CA SER A 59 4.24 -9.96 -1.69
C SER A 59 4.80 -8.78 -0.89
N ILE A 60 5.67 -9.07 0.09
CA ILE A 60 6.35 -8.05 0.91
C ILE A 60 7.25 -7.18 0.03
N ASP A 61 8.06 -7.78 -0.85
CA ASP A 61 8.95 -7.05 -1.74
C ASP A 61 8.19 -6.10 -2.69
N SER A 62 7.11 -6.60 -3.28
CA SER A 62 6.23 -5.81 -4.15
C SER A 62 5.56 -4.67 -3.39
N PHE A 63 5.07 -4.92 -2.17
CA PHE A 63 4.51 -3.89 -1.30
C PHE A 63 5.54 -2.81 -0.95
N ILE A 64 6.75 -3.18 -0.54
CA ILE A 64 7.82 -2.22 -0.20
C ILE A 64 8.16 -1.35 -1.42
N SER A 65 8.29 -1.98 -2.59
CA SER A 65 8.58 -1.27 -3.84
C SER A 65 7.46 -0.28 -4.22
N GLY A 66 6.20 -0.72 -4.14
CA GLY A 66 5.03 0.12 -4.40
C GLY A 66 4.92 1.28 -3.40
N PHE A 67 5.15 1.02 -2.12
CA PHE A 67 5.14 2.04 -1.07
C PHE A 67 6.26 3.06 -1.27
N ALA A 68 7.49 2.61 -1.55
CA ALA A 68 8.62 3.50 -1.81
C ALA A 68 8.36 4.42 -3.01
N LEU A 69 7.72 3.90 -4.07
CA LEU A 69 7.30 4.69 -5.22
C LEU A 69 6.24 5.72 -4.84
N ALA A 70 5.16 5.30 -4.17
CA ALA A 70 4.10 6.20 -3.73
C ALA A 70 4.63 7.31 -2.80
N TRP A 71 5.57 6.97 -1.92
CA TRP A 71 6.24 7.92 -1.04
C TRP A 71 7.04 8.97 -1.82
N ARG A 72 7.80 8.55 -2.84
CA ARG A 72 8.56 9.48 -3.70
C ARG A 72 7.62 10.43 -4.46
N ILE A 73 6.56 9.89 -5.07
CA ILE A 73 5.55 10.70 -5.77
C ILE A 73 4.92 11.73 -4.81
N SER A 74 4.56 11.30 -3.60
CA SER A 74 4.00 12.20 -2.58
C SER A 74 4.98 13.32 -2.18
N ALA A 75 6.26 12.99 -2.01
CA ALA A 75 7.31 13.97 -1.73
C ALA A 75 7.50 14.98 -2.86
N GLU A 76 7.53 14.52 -4.12
CA GLU A 76 7.64 15.37 -5.31
C GLU A 76 6.43 16.32 -5.45
N LEU A 77 5.20 15.81 -5.27
CA LEU A 77 4.00 16.63 -5.30
C LEU A 77 4.00 17.72 -4.21
N ASN A 78 4.44 17.38 -3.00
CA ASN A 78 4.55 18.33 -1.90
C ASN A 78 5.61 19.43 -2.19
N GLN A 79 6.72 19.07 -2.83
CA GLN A 79 7.72 20.06 -3.28
C GLN A 79 7.13 21.00 -4.34
N TYR A 80 6.44 20.46 -5.35
CA TYR A 80 5.76 21.25 -6.37
C TYR A 80 4.74 22.22 -5.77
N GLU A 81 3.92 21.78 -4.80
CA GLU A 81 2.99 22.66 -4.11
C GLU A 81 3.68 23.78 -3.32
N LYS A 82 4.80 23.48 -2.67
CA LYS A 82 5.60 24.48 -1.94
C LYS A 82 6.18 25.52 -2.89
N GLU A 83 6.76 25.11 -4.01
CA GLU A 83 7.30 26.01 -5.04
C GLU A 83 6.20 26.90 -5.64
N ARG A 84 5.04 26.33 -5.98
CA ARG A 84 3.87 27.08 -6.46
C ARG A 84 3.35 28.06 -5.42
N SER A 85 3.43 27.72 -4.14
CA SER A 85 3.02 28.60 -3.05
C SER A 85 4.01 29.74 -2.83
N PHE A 86 5.31 29.47 -2.93
CA PHE A 86 6.36 30.48 -2.87
C PHE A 86 6.31 31.45 -4.06
N SER A 87 6.06 30.95 -5.28
CA SER A 87 5.83 31.78 -6.47
C SER A 87 4.62 32.70 -6.30
N ARG A 88 3.50 32.20 -5.78
CA ARG A 88 2.31 33.04 -5.46
C ARG A 88 2.60 34.09 -4.39
N TYR A 89 3.38 33.73 -3.37
CA TYR A 89 3.77 34.67 -2.31
C TYR A 89 4.68 35.79 -2.84
N THR A 90 5.68 35.44 -3.66
CA THR A 90 6.60 36.40 -4.28
C THR A 90 5.93 37.28 -5.33
N ALA A 91 4.97 36.76 -6.10
CA ALA A 91 4.14 37.54 -7.01
C ALA A 91 3.26 38.57 -6.26
N LYS A 92 2.66 38.18 -5.14
CA LYS A 92 1.89 39.10 -4.27
C LYS A 92 2.78 40.16 -3.61
N ARG A 93 4.01 39.81 -3.24
CA ARG A 93 4.97 40.72 -2.60
C ARG A 93 5.63 41.69 -3.58
N SER A 94 5.74 41.31 -4.86
CA SER A 94 6.38 42.13 -5.90
C SER A 94 5.46 43.19 -6.54
N GLY A 95 4.22 43.34 -6.08
CA GLY A 95 3.42 44.55 -6.36
C GLY A 95 3.11 44.85 -7.84
N ALA A 96 3.17 43.88 -8.74
CA ALA A 96 3.01 44.11 -10.19
C ALA A 96 1.54 44.25 -10.66
N LEU A 97 0.62 44.58 -9.76
CA LEU A 97 -0.71 45.12 -10.09
C LEU A 97 -0.99 46.31 -9.15
N SER A 98 -0.16 47.34 -9.24
CA SER A 98 -0.62 48.71 -9.02
C SER A 98 -0.73 49.37 -10.39
N MET A 99 -1.96 49.44 -10.93
CA MET A 99 -2.32 50.56 -11.79
C MET A 99 -3.41 51.34 -11.08
N SER A 100 -2.93 52.38 -10.41
CA SER A 100 -3.67 53.56 -10.01
C SER A 100 -4.29 54.19 -11.26
N GLY A 101 -5.62 54.11 -11.37
CA GLY A 101 -6.43 55.04 -12.15
C GLY A 101 -7.14 55.98 -11.19
N LYS A 102 -6.47 57.05 -10.75
CA LYS A 102 -7.18 58.24 -10.30
C LYS A 102 -7.76 58.89 -11.55
N GLU A 103 -9.08 59.01 -11.61
CA GLU A 103 -9.70 60.01 -12.47
C GLU A 103 -10.81 60.67 -11.66
N GLU A 104 -10.45 61.78 -11.01
CA GLU A 104 -11.41 62.81 -10.62
C GLU A 104 -11.91 63.48 -11.89
N THR A 105 -13.22 63.70 -12.03
CA THR A 105 -13.74 64.92 -12.66
C THR A 105 -15.23 65.14 -12.35
N LYS A 106 -15.45 66.17 -11.54
CA LYS A 106 -16.51 67.20 -11.56
C LYS A 106 -17.96 66.84 -11.24
#